data_AF-A0A6B3R2N3-F1
#
_entry.id   AF-A0A6B3R2N3-F1
#
_cell.length_a   1.000
_cell.length_b   1.000
_cell.length_c   1.000
_cell.angle_alpha   90.00
_cell.angle_beta   90.00
_cell.angle_gamma   90.00
#
_symmetry.space_group_name_H-M   'P 1'
#
loop_
_entity.id
_entity.type
_entity.pdbx_description
1 polymer ?
#
loop_
_entity_poly.entity_id
_entity_poly.type
_entity_poly.pdbx_seq_one_letter_code
_entity_poly.pdbx_strand_id
1 'polypeptide(L)'
;MNKTLKKITPFLILSVSSIIYAIFIVFKERNLGWFFFVVIALIVIGILLFVIDFGLKKWLKDYKKIFLTELLVSIIVVVIYNYQFRTKTLIIPSDFDKEYVTIVYGVENSKDLSISAITWNKKIKIPNSGILLTSSDFNENLPETDIKMVSGIYLNSDETEKGFTRMTESEFKSTGRHYKFRTWKIQAGFCCMYTSKEVEKYKTELKNEFEKIKGSR
;
A
#
# COMPACT_ATOMS: atom_id res chain seq x y z
N MET A 1 -11.83 -42.93 20.79
CA MET A 1 -11.29 -41.57 20.56
C MET A 1 -11.05 -41.36 19.07
N ASN A 2 -11.62 -40.32 18.46
CA ASN A 2 -11.49 -40.07 17.01
C ASN A 2 -10.01 -39.85 16.64
N LYS A 3 -9.42 -40.68 15.76
CA LYS A 3 -8.00 -40.58 15.35
C LYS A 3 -7.67 -39.21 14.72
N THR A 4 -8.67 -38.50 14.21
CA THR A 4 -8.53 -37.16 13.61
C THR A 4 -8.24 -36.06 14.62
N LEU A 5 -8.66 -36.19 15.89
CA LEU A 5 -8.43 -35.17 16.93
C LEU A 5 -6.94 -34.98 17.27
N LYS A 6 -6.11 -36.01 17.07
CA LYS A 6 -4.67 -35.97 17.36
C LYS A 6 -3.82 -35.45 16.20
N LYS A 7 -4.43 -35.16 15.04
CA LYS A 7 -3.67 -34.79 13.85
C LYS A 7 -3.34 -33.30 13.85
N ILE A 8 -2.15 -32.99 13.35
CA ILE A 8 -1.64 -31.64 13.18
C ILE A 8 -2.32 -30.99 11.97
N THR A 9 -2.81 -29.78 12.16
CA THR A 9 -3.60 -29.01 11.19
C THR A 9 -3.10 -27.56 11.15
N PRO A 10 -3.33 -26.82 10.05
CA PRO A 10 -2.82 -25.45 9.91
C PRO A 10 -3.23 -24.52 11.05
N PHE A 11 -4.48 -24.56 11.51
CA PHE A 11 -4.93 -23.69 12.61
C PHE A 11 -4.31 -24.09 13.94
N LEU A 12 -4.08 -25.38 14.19
CA LEU A 12 -3.35 -25.82 15.37
C LEU A 12 -1.90 -25.32 15.35
N ILE A 13 -1.22 -25.41 14.20
CA ILE A 13 0.15 -24.88 14.04
C ILE A 13 0.16 -23.38 14.30
N LEU A 14 -0.76 -22.62 13.68
CA LEU A 14 -0.86 -21.17 13.87
C LEU A 14 -1.17 -20.79 15.32
N SER A 15 -2.08 -21.53 15.97
CA SER A 15 -2.42 -21.34 17.38
C SER A 15 -1.22 -21.50 18.30
N VAL A 16 -0.52 -22.63 18.20
CA VAL A 16 0.66 -22.92 19.03
C VAL A 16 1.78 -21.92 18.72
N SER A 17 2.01 -21.60 17.45
CA SER A 17 3.03 -20.62 17.04
C SER A 17 2.73 -19.23 17.59
N SER A 18 1.47 -18.80 17.59
CA SER A 18 1.04 -17.52 18.15
C SER A 18 1.33 -17.41 19.65
N ILE A 19 1.03 -18.48 20.40
CA ILE A 19 1.29 -18.54 21.86
C ILE A 19 2.80 -18.54 22.13
N ILE A 20 3.58 -19.35 21.40
CA ILE A 20 5.04 -19.38 21.53
C ILE A 20 5.64 -18.00 21.23
N TYR A 21 5.18 -17.33 20.17
CA TYR A 21 5.67 -16.01 19.80
C TYR A 21 5.30 -14.94 20.82
N ALA A 22 4.09 -14.99 21.39
CA ALA A 22 3.68 -14.11 22.48
C ALA A 22 4.60 -14.26 23.71
N ILE A 23 4.90 -15.51 24.11
CA ILE A 23 5.84 -15.80 25.20
C ILE A 23 7.23 -15.27 24.88
N PHE A 24 7.71 -15.47 23.65
CA PHE A 24 9.01 -14.97 23.20
C PHE A 24 9.12 -13.44 23.31
N ILE A 25 8.09 -12.67 22.91
CA ILE A 25 8.07 -11.21 23.06
C ILE A 25 8.21 -10.82 24.53
N VAL A 26 7.47 -11.47 25.43
CA VAL A 26 7.51 -11.18 26.88
C VAL A 26 8.91 -11.39 27.47
N PHE A 27 9.64 -12.43 27.03
CA PHE A 27 11.00 -12.68 27.51
C PHE A 27 12.06 -11.79 26.88
N LYS A 28 11.90 -11.42 25.61
CA LYS A 28 12.89 -10.63 24.88
C LYS A 28 12.79 -9.15 25.22
N GLU A 29 11.58 -8.62 25.37
CA GLU A 29 11.38 -7.18 25.54
C GLU A 29 11.41 -6.75 27.01
N ARG A 30 12.44 -5.98 27.36
CA ARG A 30 12.65 -5.46 28.72
C ARG A 30 11.61 -4.41 29.14
N ASN A 31 11.00 -3.72 28.16
CA ASN A 31 9.89 -2.81 28.38
C ASN A 31 8.81 -3.09 27.33
N LEU A 32 7.69 -3.67 27.78
CA LEU A 32 6.63 -4.15 26.90
C LEU A 32 5.88 -3.02 26.17
N GLY A 33 5.75 -1.81 26.72
CA GLY A 33 5.09 -0.68 26.04
C GLY A 33 3.87 -1.08 25.18
N TRP A 34 3.90 -0.74 23.88
CA TRP A 34 2.88 -1.14 22.90
C TRP A 34 2.86 -2.65 22.57
N PHE A 35 3.96 -3.37 22.75
CA PHE A 35 4.02 -4.83 22.58
C PHE A 35 3.13 -5.58 23.56
N PHE A 36 2.75 -4.99 24.69
CA PHE A 36 1.77 -5.58 25.59
C PHE A 36 0.43 -5.89 24.89
N PHE A 37 -0.07 -4.94 24.08
CA PHE A 37 -1.30 -5.14 23.31
C PHE A 37 -1.13 -6.20 22.23
N VAL A 38 0.04 -6.26 21.60
CA VAL A 38 0.38 -7.29 20.61
C VAL A 38 0.36 -8.68 21.24
N VAL A 39 0.96 -8.84 22.43
CA VAL A 39 0.97 -10.11 23.18
C VAL A 39 -0.46 -10.56 23.51
N ILE A 40 -1.31 -9.67 24.03
CA ILE A 40 -2.72 -10.01 24.31
C ILE A 40 -3.43 -10.45 23.03
N ALA A 41 -3.27 -9.70 21.94
CA ALA A 41 -3.90 -10.02 20.66
C ALA A 41 -3.46 -11.40 20.15
N LEU A 42 -2.17 -11.73 20.22
CA LEU A 42 -1.63 -13.04 19.82
C LEU A 42 -2.20 -14.19 20.66
N ILE A 43 -2.36 -14.00 21.97
CA ILE A 43 -2.93 -15.02 22.86
C ILE A 43 -4.41 -15.23 22.51
N VAL A 44 -5.19 -14.16 22.36
CA VAL A 44 -6.62 -14.24 22.02
C VAL A 44 -6.80 -14.92 20.66
N ILE A 45 -6.04 -14.52 19.64
CA ILE A 45 -6.06 -15.15 18.32
C ILE A 45 -5.67 -16.64 18.40
N GLY A 46 -4.65 -16.96 19.18
CA GLY A 46 -4.20 -18.34 19.38
C GLY A 46 -5.30 -19.23 19.98
N ILE A 47 -5.97 -18.75 21.03
CA ILE A 47 -7.09 -19.47 21.66
C ILE A 47 -8.26 -19.62 20.68
N LEU A 48 -8.63 -18.57 19.95
CA LEU A 48 -9.73 -18.62 18.97
C LEU A 48 -9.44 -19.66 17.87
N LEU A 49 -8.25 -19.66 17.29
CA LEU A 49 -7.85 -20.64 16.28
C LEU A 49 -7.90 -22.06 16.82
N PHE A 50 -7.47 -22.29 18.07
CA PHE A 50 -7.56 -23.60 18.72
C PHE A 50 -9.01 -24.08 18.88
N VAL A 51 -9.92 -23.20 19.31
CA VAL A 51 -11.34 -23.52 19.47
C VAL A 51 -11.97 -23.87 18.13
N ILE A 52 -11.66 -23.11 17.07
CA ILE A 52 -12.15 -23.37 15.71
C ILE A 52 -11.63 -24.71 15.19
N ASP A 53 -10.32 -24.96 15.30
CA ASP A 53 -9.68 -26.23 14.91
C ASP A 53 -10.34 -27.43 15.62
N PHE A 54 -10.52 -27.34 16.93
CA PHE A 54 -11.17 -28.38 17.72
C PHE A 54 -12.61 -28.64 17.26
N GLY A 55 -13.38 -27.56 16.98
CA GLY A 55 -14.73 -27.64 16.43
C GLY A 55 -14.77 -28.34 15.07
N LEU A 56 -13.90 -27.95 14.14
CA LEU A 56 -13.78 -28.56 12.81
C LEU A 56 -13.41 -30.04 12.89
N LYS A 57 -12.45 -30.41 13.75
CA LYS A 57 -12.06 -31.80 14.01
C LYS A 57 -13.20 -32.64 14.58
N LYS A 58 -14.03 -32.06 15.44
CA LYS A 58 -15.20 -32.73 16.01
C LYS A 58 -16.31 -32.95 14.97
N TRP A 59 -16.53 -31.98 14.08
CA TRP A 59 -17.63 -31.99 13.12
C TRP A 59 -17.31 -32.76 11.84
N LEU A 60 -16.23 -32.41 11.12
CA LEU A 60 -15.97 -32.93 9.77
C LEU A 60 -15.39 -34.35 9.78
N LYS A 61 -14.70 -34.76 10.87
CA LYS A 61 -14.05 -36.06 11.11
C LYS A 61 -13.06 -36.57 10.03
N ASP A 62 -13.03 -35.95 8.86
CA ASP A 62 -12.14 -36.18 7.74
C ASP A 62 -10.98 -35.19 7.77
N TYR A 63 -9.79 -35.72 8.05
CA TYR A 63 -8.58 -34.94 8.14
C TYR A 63 -8.24 -34.17 6.86
N LYS A 64 -8.43 -34.76 5.69
CA LYS A 64 -8.04 -34.12 4.41
C LYS A 64 -8.90 -32.88 4.18
N LYS A 65 -10.21 -32.99 4.45
CA LYS A 65 -11.14 -31.87 4.34
C LYS A 65 -10.81 -30.77 5.34
N ILE A 66 -10.54 -31.12 6.60
CA ILE A 66 -10.17 -30.14 7.63
C ILE A 66 -8.89 -29.39 7.23
N PHE A 67 -7.84 -30.14 6.88
CA PHE A 67 -6.56 -29.56 6.49
C PHE A 67 -6.70 -28.60 5.30
N LEU A 68 -7.41 -29.02 4.25
CA LEU A 68 -7.58 -28.20 3.05
C LEU A 68 -8.41 -26.94 3.33
N THR A 69 -9.49 -27.07 4.12
CA THR A 69 -10.33 -25.92 4.50
C THR A 69 -9.54 -24.90 5.31
N GLU A 70 -8.83 -25.33 6.35
CA GLU A 70 -8.03 -24.42 7.18
C GLU A 70 -6.93 -23.75 6.37
N LEU A 71 -6.23 -24.52 5.52
CA LEU A 71 -5.19 -23.97 4.65
C LEU A 71 -5.76 -22.90 3.71
N LEU A 72 -6.89 -23.17 3.07
CA LEU A 72 -7.54 -22.25 2.15
C LEU A 72 -8.01 -20.98 2.87
N VAL A 73 -8.59 -21.10 4.06
CA VAL A 73 -8.98 -19.94 4.88
C VAL A 73 -7.76 -19.11 5.28
N SER A 74 -6.67 -19.75 5.74
CA SER A 74 -5.42 -19.04 6.06
C SER A 74 -4.86 -18.29 4.86
N ILE A 75 -4.82 -18.92 3.68
CA ILE A 75 -4.36 -18.27 2.44
C ILE A 75 -5.24 -17.08 2.09
N ILE A 76 -6.57 -17.21 2.17
CA ILE A 76 -7.50 -16.11 1.88
C ILE A 76 -7.26 -14.93 2.82
N VAL A 77 -7.12 -15.17 4.12
CA VAL A 77 -6.86 -14.11 5.11
C VAL A 77 -5.56 -13.39 4.79
N VAL A 78 -4.49 -14.12 4.47
CA VAL A 78 -3.19 -13.54 4.09
C VAL A 78 -3.33 -12.72 2.81
N VAL A 79 -4.04 -13.22 1.80
CA VAL A 79 -4.27 -12.50 0.53
C VAL A 79 -5.07 -11.22 0.76
N ILE A 80 -6.16 -11.27 1.54
CA ILE A 80 -6.98 -10.08 1.85
C ILE A 80 -6.16 -9.03 2.61
N TYR A 81 -5.38 -9.46 3.61
CA TYR A 81 -4.51 -8.57 4.36
C TYR A 81 -3.48 -7.89 3.45
N ASN A 82 -2.75 -8.67 2.64
CA ASN A 82 -1.73 -8.14 1.73
C ASN A 82 -2.32 -7.29 0.59
N TYR A 83 -3.56 -7.54 0.17
CA TYR A 83 -4.24 -6.77 -0.87
C TYR A 83 -4.48 -5.31 -0.48
N GLN A 84 -4.46 -4.98 0.82
CA GLN A 84 -4.57 -3.60 1.29
C GLN A 84 -3.26 -2.81 1.08
N PHE A 85 -2.11 -3.49 1.05
CA PHE A 85 -0.77 -2.90 0.94
C PHE A 85 -0.24 -2.94 -0.50
N ARG A 86 -1.12 -2.70 -1.47
CA ARG A 86 -0.73 -2.67 -2.88
C ARG A 86 -0.13 -1.31 -3.22
N THR A 87 0.99 -1.33 -3.93
CA THR A 87 1.82 -0.12 -4.05
C THR A 87 2.06 0.24 -5.50
N LYS A 88 1.88 1.51 -5.84
CA LYS A 88 2.45 2.07 -7.07
C LYS A 88 3.77 2.75 -6.76
N THR A 89 4.78 2.51 -7.57
CA THR A 89 6.10 3.14 -7.45
C THR A 89 6.29 4.12 -8.59
N LEU A 90 6.43 5.40 -8.26
CA LEU A 90 6.78 6.46 -9.21
C LEU A 90 8.31 6.49 -9.37
N ILE A 91 8.79 6.32 -10.59
CA ILE A 91 10.21 6.33 -10.92
C ILE A 91 10.56 7.71 -11.47
N ILE A 92 11.29 8.51 -10.70
CA ILE A 92 11.78 9.83 -11.09
C ILE A 92 13.21 9.77 -11.63
N PRO A 93 13.61 10.67 -12.54
CA PRO A 93 15.01 10.85 -12.95
C PRO A 93 15.96 11.03 -11.77
N SER A 94 17.22 10.63 -11.92
CA SER A 94 18.23 10.79 -10.84
C SER A 94 18.64 12.25 -10.62
N ASP A 95 18.59 13.06 -11.68
CA ASP A 95 18.84 14.50 -11.72
C ASP A 95 17.55 15.33 -11.51
N PHE A 96 16.50 14.72 -10.95
CA PHE A 96 15.22 15.40 -10.77
C PHE A 96 15.34 16.61 -9.82
N ASP A 97 15.07 17.79 -10.38
CA ASP A 97 15.23 19.12 -9.77
C ASP A 97 13.89 19.80 -9.47
N LYS A 98 12.76 19.15 -9.75
CA LYS A 98 11.42 19.71 -9.50
C LYS A 98 10.95 19.46 -8.08
N GLU A 99 10.25 20.43 -7.54
CA GLU A 99 9.62 20.35 -6.21
C GLU A 99 8.39 19.42 -6.21
N TYR A 100 7.76 19.18 -7.37
CA TYR A 100 6.52 18.43 -7.45
C TYR A 100 6.56 17.32 -8.50
N VAL A 101 5.99 16.18 -8.12
CA VAL A 101 5.59 15.10 -9.03
C VAL A 101 4.07 15.08 -9.09
N THR A 102 3.50 15.15 -10.28
CA THR A 102 2.06 15.21 -10.47
C THR A 102 1.59 14.26 -11.55
N ILE A 103 0.49 13.58 -11.30
CA ILE A 103 -0.24 12.80 -12.30
C ILE A 103 -1.59 13.47 -12.53
N VAL A 104 -1.85 13.87 -13.77
CA VAL A 104 -3.13 14.43 -14.23
C VAL A 104 -3.90 13.33 -14.98
N TYR A 105 -5.12 13.05 -14.52
CA TYR A 105 -5.96 11.95 -14.98
C TYR A 105 -7.01 12.40 -16.01
N GLY A 106 -7.53 11.46 -16.80
CA GLY A 106 -8.58 11.72 -17.79
C GLY A 106 -8.12 12.54 -19.01
N VAL A 107 -6.84 12.53 -19.34
CA VAL A 107 -6.28 13.25 -20.50
C VAL A 107 -6.36 12.36 -21.74
N GLU A 108 -7.18 12.75 -22.71
CA GLU A 108 -7.29 12.05 -24.00
C GLU A 108 -5.95 11.96 -24.73
N ASN A 109 -5.75 10.89 -25.51
CA ASN A 109 -4.53 10.62 -26.28
C ASN A 109 -3.24 10.57 -25.43
N SER A 110 -3.36 10.30 -24.14
CA SER A 110 -2.23 10.02 -23.26
C SER A 110 -2.20 8.54 -22.87
N LYS A 111 -1.06 8.09 -22.34
CA LYS A 111 -0.84 6.67 -22.06
C LYS A 111 -1.61 6.26 -20.81
N ASP A 112 -2.36 5.17 -20.92
CA ASP A 112 -3.01 4.55 -19.78
C ASP A 112 -1.99 3.93 -18.79
N LEU A 113 -2.22 4.11 -17.48
CA LEU A 113 -1.41 3.53 -16.42
C LEU A 113 -1.65 2.03 -16.26
N SER A 114 -2.74 1.49 -16.80
CA SER A 114 -3.13 0.08 -16.73
C SER A 114 -3.08 -0.44 -15.30
N ILE A 115 -3.79 0.27 -14.44
CA ILE A 115 -4.04 -0.10 -13.05
C ILE A 115 -5.49 -0.61 -13.01
N SER A 116 -5.67 -1.80 -12.44
CA SER A 116 -6.98 -2.43 -12.28
C SER A 116 -7.12 -2.98 -10.86
N ALA A 117 -8.31 -3.48 -10.51
CA ALA A 117 -8.54 -4.10 -9.22
C ALA A 117 -7.54 -5.23 -8.92
N ILE A 118 -7.15 -6.04 -9.90
CA ILE A 118 -6.22 -7.16 -9.71
C ILE A 118 -4.74 -6.76 -9.73
N THR A 119 -4.42 -5.49 -10.01
CA THR A 119 -3.04 -5.02 -10.05
C THR A 119 -2.47 -5.01 -8.63
N TRP A 120 -1.42 -5.78 -8.40
CA TRP A 120 -0.76 -5.87 -7.10
C TRP A 120 0.26 -4.74 -6.89
N ASN A 121 1.13 -4.55 -7.87
CA ASN A 121 2.18 -3.53 -7.85
C ASN A 121 2.29 -2.89 -9.24
N LYS A 122 2.59 -1.60 -9.31
CA LYS A 122 2.79 -0.90 -10.59
C LYS A 122 3.96 0.06 -10.55
N LYS A 123 4.83 -0.02 -11.56
CA LYS A 123 5.89 0.98 -11.77
C LYS A 123 5.45 1.99 -12.83
N ILE A 124 5.59 3.27 -12.51
CA ILE A 124 5.19 4.39 -13.38
C ILE A 124 6.39 5.30 -13.55
N LYS A 125 6.85 5.54 -14.78
CA LYS A 125 7.94 6.47 -15.05
C LYS A 125 7.40 7.90 -15.09
N ILE A 126 8.00 8.79 -14.32
CA ILE A 126 7.68 10.21 -14.30
C ILE A 126 8.62 10.94 -15.29
N PRO A 127 8.09 11.79 -16.17
CA PRO A 127 8.92 12.57 -17.09
C PRO A 127 9.75 13.64 -16.35
N ASN A 128 10.79 14.16 -16.98
CA ASN A 128 11.66 15.20 -16.39
C ASN A 128 10.92 16.50 -16.02
N SER A 129 9.74 16.75 -16.62
CA SER A 129 8.87 17.87 -16.25
C SER A 129 8.22 17.70 -14.86
N GLY A 130 8.22 16.48 -14.31
CA GLY A 130 7.48 16.13 -13.09
C GLY A 130 5.99 15.91 -13.31
N ILE A 131 5.44 16.25 -14.49
CA ILE A 131 4.01 16.17 -14.79
C ILE A 131 3.74 15.02 -15.76
N LEU A 132 3.08 13.97 -15.28
CA LEU A 132 2.60 12.86 -16.09
C LEU A 132 1.12 13.05 -16.44
N LEU A 133 0.81 13.00 -17.73
CA LEU A 133 -0.57 12.98 -18.22
C LEU A 133 -0.99 11.53 -18.52
N THR A 134 -2.17 11.12 -18.04
CA THR A 134 -2.72 9.77 -18.27
C THR A 134 -4.21 9.81 -18.64
N SER A 135 -4.62 8.85 -19.47
CA SER A 135 -6.01 8.61 -19.85
C SER A 135 -6.76 7.79 -18.80
N SER A 136 -6.07 7.24 -17.79
CA SER A 136 -6.67 6.40 -16.75
C SER A 136 -7.71 7.15 -15.94
N ASP A 137 -8.70 6.41 -15.43
CA ASP A 137 -9.67 6.95 -14.49
C ASP A 137 -8.98 7.36 -13.19
N PHE A 138 -9.45 8.44 -12.58
CA PHE A 138 -8.89 8.93 -11.33
C PHE A 138 -9.06 7.94 -10.17
N ASN A 139 -10.14 7.16 -10.16
CA ASN A 139 -10.44 6.19 -9.10
C ASN A 139 -9.68 4.86 -9.28
N GLU A 140 -9.14 4.59 -10.46
CA GLU A 140 -8.26 3.45 -10.72
C GLU A 140 -6.87 3.70 -10.15
N ASN A 141 -6.70 3.45 -8.85
CA ASN A 141 -5.48 3.73 -8.13
C ASN A 141 -5.10 2.61 -7.15
N LEU A 142 -3.80 2.52 -6.85
CA LEU A 142 -3.30 1.68 -5.76
C LEU A 142 -3.32 2.44 -4.42
N PRO A 143 -3.59 1.76 -3.29
CA PRO A 143 -3.66 2.34 -1.96
C PRO A 143 -2.40 3.13 -1.58
N GLU A 144 -1.23 2.54 -1.83
CA GLU A 144 0.05 3.10 -1.42
C GLU A 144 0.83 3.66 -2.61
N THR A 145 1.71 4.62 -2.32
CA THR A 145 2.60 5.22 -3.32
C THR A 145 4.00 5.35 -2.76
N ASP A 146 4.97 4.79 -3.47
CA ASP A 146 6.39 5.03 -3.27
C ASP A 146 6.93 5.92 -4.38
N ILE A 147 8.02 6.63 -4.09
CA ILE A 147 8.81 7.32 -5.10
C ILE A 147 10.25 6.83 -5.00
N LYS A 148 10.85 6.50 -6.14
CA LYS A 148 12.27 6.14 -6.23
C LYS A 148 12.94 6.75 -7.45
N MET A 149 14.23 6.96 -7.35
CA MET A 149 15.06 7.41 -8.46
C MET A 149 15.31 6.27 -9.46
N VAL A 150 15.70 6.61 -10.69
CA VAL A 150 16.16 5.63 -11.69
C VAL A 150 17.35 4.81 -11.16
N SER A 151 18.20 5.39 -10.32
CA SER A 151 19.30 4.70 -9.64
C SER A 151 18.86 3.59 -8.67
N GLY A 152 17.57 3.55 -8.30
CA GLY A 152 17.00 2.56 -7.39
C GLY A 152 16.76 3.06 -5.97
N ILE A 153 17.32 4.22 -5.61
CA ILE A 153 17.21 4.83 -4.28
C ILE A 153 15.76 5.31 -4.05
N TYR A 154 15.16 4.87 -2.95
CA TYR A 154 13.82 5.29 -2.52
C TYR A 154 13.89 6.64 -1.81
N LEU A 155 12.93 7.52 -2.07
CA LEU A 155 12.74 8.71 -1.24
C LEU A 155 12.15 8.28 0.11
N ASN A 156 12.36 9.09 1.16
CA ASN A 156 12.04 8.74 2.55
C ASN A 156 12.81 7.51 3.08
N SER A 157 13.95 7.16 2.48
CA SER A 157 14.86 6.11 2.98
C SER A 157 16.13 6.70 3.57
N ASP A 158 16.85 5.92 4.38
CA ASP A 158 18.12 6.35 4.99
C ASP A 158 19.25 6.56 3.97
N GLU A 159 19.05 6.15 2.71
CA GLU A 159 20.02 6.31 1.61
C GLU A 159 20.00 7.72 1.00
N THR A 160 19.03 8.56 1.35
CA THR A 160 18.91 9.92 0.79
C THR A 160 18.22 10.88 1.75
N GLU A 161 18.66 12.14 1.75
CA GLU A 161 17.96 13.21 2.46
C GLU A 161 16.65 13.62 1.78
N LYS A 162 16.38 13.14 0.55
CA LYS A 162 15.16 13.48 -0.18
C LYS A 162 13.96 12.67 0.32
N GLY A 163 12.94 13.38 0.76
CA GLY A 163 11.65 12.84 1.11
C GLY A 163 10.53 13.28 0.19
N PHE A 164 9.34 12.76 0.43
CA PHE A 164 8.12 13.24 -0.21
C PHE A 164 6.89 13.16 0.71
N THR A 165 5.95 14.06 0.47
CA THR A 165 4.62 14.04 1.08
C THR A 165 3.53 14.12 0.02
N ARG A 166 2.43 13.41 0.23
CA ARG A 166 1.26 13.46 -0.66
C ARG A 166 0.42 14.69 -0.35
N MET A 167 0.22 15.53 -1.35
CA MET A 167 -0.66 16.68 -1.24
C MET A 167 -2.13 16.27 -1.35
N THR A 168 -3.02 17.15 -0.89
CA THR A 168 -4.47 16.95 -1.01
C THR A 168 -4.84 16.81 -2.49
N GLU A 169 -5.67 15.82 -2.79
CA GLU A 169 -6.19 15.62 -4.14
C GLU A 169 -7.00 16.84 -4.57
N SER A 170 -6.87 17.23 -5.84
CA SER A 170 -7.53 18.44 -6.33
C SER A 170 -7.86 18.31 -7.81
N GLU A 171 -8.54 19.32 -8.32
CA GLU A 171 -8.96 19.40 -9.72
C GLU A 171 -8.91 20.83 -10.24
N PHE A 172 -8.76 20.97 -11.56
CA PHE A 172 -8.85 22.24 -12.26
C PHE A 172 -9.67 22.10 -13.53
N LYS A 173 -10.23 23.22 -13.99
CA LYS A 173 -10.98 23.29 -15.25
C LYS A 173 -10.08 23.87 -16.35
N SER A 174 -10.00 23.18 -17.49
CA SER A 174 -9.36 23.68 -18.71
C SER A 174 -10.14 23.26 -19.96
N THR A 175 -10.33 24.17 -20.91
CA THR A 175 -11.10 23.93 -22.15
C THR A 175 -12.51 23.32 -21.89
N GLY A 176 -13.18 23.76 -20.83
CA GLY A 176 -14.52 23.28 -20.48
C GLY A 176 -14.57 21.94 -19.73
N ARG A 177 -13.45 21.22 -19.59
CA ARG A 177 -13.36 19.92 -18.90
C ARG A 177 -12.67 20.03 -17.54
N HIS A 178 -13.07 19.18 -16.60
CA HIS A 178 -12.45 19.07 -15.27
C HIS A 178 -11.40 17.97 -15.29
N TYR A 179 -10.18 18.29 -14.86
CA TYR A 179 -9.08 17.34 -14.73
C TYR A 179 -8.73 17.17 -13.26
N LYS A 180 -8.81 15.93 -12.78
CA LYS A 180 -8.38 15.55 -11.43
C LYS A 180 -6.90 15.19 -11.44
N PHE A 181 -6.20 15.51 -10.35
CA PHE A 181 -4.77 15.23 -10.25
C PHE A 181 -4.36 14.82 -8.84
N ARG A 182 -3.23 14.11 -8.77
CA ARG A 182 -2.54 13.77 -7.53
C ARG A 182 -1.13 14.33 -7.58
N THR A 183 -0.71 14.97 -6.50
CA THR A 183 0.59 15.60 -6.39
C THR A 183 1.34 15.08 -5.17
N TRP A 184 2.64 14.89 -5.36
CA TRP A 184 3.59 14.61 -4.31
C TRP A 184 4.63 15.72 -4.31
N LYS A 185 4.82 16.36 -3.16
CA LYS A 185 5.86 17.36 -2.95
C LYS A 185 7.14 16.64 -2.56
N ILE A 186 8.21 16.86 -3.31
CA ILE A 186 9.58 16.43 -2.99
C ILE A 186 10.22 17.50 -2.14
N GLN A 187 10.97 17.09 -1.13
CA GLN A 187 11.54 18.00 -0.14
C GLN A 187 12.77 17.40 0.52
N ALA A 188 13.58 18.25 1.14
CA ALA A 188 14.66 17.80 2.01
C ALA A 188 14.07 17.39 3.38
N GLY A 189 14.41 16.19 3.83
CA GLY A 189 13.94 15.61 5.08
C GLY A 189 12.49 15.09 5.06
N PHE A 190 12.10 14.48 6.18
CA PHE A 190 10.84 13.75 6.35
C PHE A 190 9.63 14.65 6.73
N CYS A 191 9.75 15.99 6.71
CA CYS A 191 8.72 16.86 7.27
C CYS A 191 7.39 16.84 6.49
N CYS A 192 6.23 16.77 7.14
CA CYS A 192 4.98 16.46 6.43
C CYS A 192 4.12 17.67 6.02
N MET A 193 4.64 18.90 6.09
CA MET A 193 3.80 20.10 6.05
C MET A 193 3.82 20.82 4.70
N TYR A 194 2.64 20.94 4.10
CA TYR A 194 2.30 21.91 3.06
C TYR A 194 1.07 22.70 3.53
N THR A 195 0.88 23.90 2.98
CA THR A 195 -0.27 24.75 3.33
C THR A 195 -1.36 24.67 2.27
N SER A 196 -2.61 24.97 2.62
CA SER A 196 -3.69 25.11 1.64
C SER A 196 -3.40 26.19 0.59
N LYS A 197 -2.73 27.27 0.99
CA LYS A 197 -2.26 28.33 0.07
C LYS A 197 -1.27 27.78 -0.95
N GLU A 198 -0.38 26.89 -0.53
CA GLU A 198 0.57 26.23 -1.42
C GLU A 198 -0.13 25.32 -2.44
N VAL A 199 -1.16 24.57 -2.00
CA VAL A 199 -1.98 23.74 -2.90
C VAL A 199 -2.64 24.60 -3.98
N GLU A 200 -3.29 25.71 -3.61
CA GLU A 200 -3.97 26.58 -4.59
C GLU A 200 -2.99 27.30 -5.53
N LYS A 201 -1.82 27.70 -5.01
CA LYS A 201 -0.74 28.26 -5.83
C LYS A 201 -0.28 27.25 -6.86
N TYR A 202 0.09 26.04 -6.42
CA TYR A 202 0.56 24.99 -7.31
C TYR A 202 -0.51 24.56 -8.33
N LYS A 203 -1.78 24.48 -7.93
CA LYS A 203 -2.90 24.20 -8.84
C LYS A 203 -2.97 25.21 -10.00
N THR A 204 -2.75 26.49 -9.70
CA THR A 204 -2.75 27.55 -10.72
C THR A 204 -1.56 27.40 -11.67
N GLU A 205 -0.37 27.11 -11.13
CA GLU A 205 0.85 26.84 -11.93
C GLU A 205 0.68 25.60 -12.80
N LEU A 206 0.16 24.50 -12.25
CA LEU A 206 -0.11 23.25 -12.94
C LEU A 206 -1.07 23.44 -14.11
N LYS A 207 -2.13 24.24 -13.93
CA LYS A 207 -3.06 24.56 -15.02
C LYS A 207 -2.34 25.24 -16.17
N ASN A 208 -1.49 26.23 -15.89
CA ASN A 208 -0.75 26.96 -16.91
C ASN A 208 0.22 26.03 -17.65
N GLU A 209 0.95 25.17 -16.93
CA GLU A 209 1.85 24.17 -17.52
C GLU A 209 1.09 23.12 -18.35
N PHE A 210 -0.07 22.67 -17.87
CA PHE A 210 -0.94 21.76 -18.61
C PHE A 210 -1.38 22.34 -19.95
N GLU A 211 -1.77 23.62 -19.99
CA GLU A 211 -2.20 24.30 -21.21
C GLU A 211 -1.05 24.45 -22.22
N LYS A 212 0.18 24.71 -21.75
CA LYS A 212 1.38 24.71 -22.60
C LYS A 212 1.67 23.31 -23.18
N ILE A 213 1.60 22.26 -22.36
CA ILE A 213 1.84 20.89 -22.81
C ILE A 213 0.78 20.47 -23.83
N LYS A 214 -0.48 20.84 -23.62
CA LYS A 214 -1.57 20.52 -24.55
C LYS A 214 -1.45 21.28 -25.87
N GLY A 215 -1.02 22.55 -25.85
CA GLY A 215 -0.84 23.36 -27.05
C GLY A 215 0.42 23.00 -27.88
N SER A 216 1.35 22.23 -27.32
CA SER A 216 2.55 21.75 -28.03
C SER A 216 2.38 20.38 -28.72
N ARG A 217 1.20 19.76 -28.57
CA ARG A 217 0.81 18.51 -29.23
C ARG A 217 -0.14 18.80 -30.38
#